data_AF-A0A7X8VHP5-F1
#
_entry.id   AF-A0A7X8VHP5-F1
#
_cell.length_a   1.000
_cell.length_b   1.000
_cell.length_c   1.000
_cell.angle_alpha   90.00
_cell.angle_beta   90.00
_cell.angle_gamma   90.00
#
_symmetry.space_group_name_H-M   'P 1'
#
loop_
_entity.id
_entity.type
_entity.pdbx_description
1 polymer ?
#
loop_
_entity_poly.entity_id
_entity_poly.type
_entity_poly.pdbx_seq_one_letter_code
_entity_poly.pdbx_strand_id
1 'polypeptide(L)'
;MTKNKLSLVAMILGVIACIILFSAYTRGIETSNIAEKIGLAIGKAIVLPSLISTSIAALLNVIGYFTVNRTLTLISAIFYVLGLILMPLWGFVGIPSMILQFVAFANMKKDEPQV
;
A
#
# COMPACT_ATOMS: atom_id res chain seq x y z
N MET A 1 -2.43 26.25 -2.02
CA MET A 1 -1.78 25.09 -2.69
C MET A 1 -2.86 24.27 -3.39
N THR A 2 -2.79 24.14 -4.72
CA THR A 2 -3.76 23.32 -5.46
C THR A 2 -3.47 21.85 -5.19
N LYS A 3 -4.47 21.12 -4.69
CA LYS A 3 -4.34 19.70 -4.32
C LYS A 3 -3.86 18.91 -5.54
N ASN A 4 -2.78 18.13 -5.36
CA ASN A 4 -2.11 17.48 -6.48
C ASN A 4 -2.94 16.27 -6.95
N LYS A 5 -3.55 16.37 -8.15
CA LYS A 5 -4.46 15.35 -8.71
C LYS A 5 -3.80 13.96 -8.78
N LEU A 6 -2.48 13.91 -8.98
CA LEU A 6 -1.72 12.67 -9.01
C LEU A 6 -1.76 11.89 -7.68
N SER A 7 -1.65 12.60 -6.55
CA SER A 7 -1.65 11.95 -5.24
C SER A 7 -3.03 11.39 -4.91
N LEU A 8 -4.10 12.00 -5.44
CA LEU A 8 -5.46 11.49 -5.29
C LEU A 8 -5.66 10.19 -6.09
N VAL A 9 -5.11 10.11 -7.31
CA VAL A 9 -5.12 8.87 -8.11
C VAL A 9 -4.30 7.77 -7.42
N ALA A 10 -3.14 8.12 -6.87
CA ALA A 10 -2.29 7.20 -6.09
C ALA A 10 -3.03 6.66 -4.85
N MET A 11 -3.78 7.52 -4.16
CA MET A 11 -4.59 7.16 -3.01
C MET A 11 -5.70 6.18 -3.39
N ILE A 12 -6.42 6.42 -4.49
CA ILE A 12 -7.47 5.51 -4.97
C ILE A 12 -6.89 4.13 -5.31
N LEU A 13 -5.77 4.08 -6.04
CA LEU A 13 -5.08 2.84 -6.38
C LEU A 13 -4.57 2.10 -5.14
N GLY A 14 -4.03 2.83 -4.17
CA GLY A 14 -3.60 2.28 -2.88
C GLY A 14 -4.74 1.67 -2.06
N VAL A 15 -5.90 2.33 -2.02
CA VAL A 15 -7.10 1.80 -1.37
C VAL A 15 -7.61 0.55 -2.07
N ILE A 16 -7.62 0.53 -3.41
CA ILE A 16 -7.97 -0.67 -4.19
C ILE A 16 -7.01 -1.82 -3.86
N ALA A 17 -5.69 -1.55 -3.78
CA ALA A 17 -4.70 -2.56 -3.39
C ALA A 17 -5.02 -3.15 -2.00
N CYS A 18 -5.33 -2.30 -1.02
CA CYS A 18 -5.73 -2.74 0.32
C CYS A 18 -6.99 -3.60 0.31
N ILE A 19 -8.02 -3.21 -0.43
CA ILE A 19 -9.28 -3.98 -0.51
C ILE A 19 -9.01 -5.37 -1.08
N ILE A 20 -8.18 -5.46 -2.12
CA ILE A 20 -7.83 -6.72 -2.76
C ILE A 20 -7.06 -7.64 -1.81
N LEU A 21 -6.01 -7.12 -1.15
CA LEU A 21 -5.21 -7.88 -0.17
C LEU A 21 -6.06 -8.30 1.04
N PHE A 22 -6.93 -7.42 1.54
CA PHE A 22 -7.82 -7.72 2.66
C PHE A 22 -8.86 -8.77 2.28
N SER A 23 -9.39 -8.72 1.06
CA SER A 23 -10.31 -9.74 0.54
C SER A 23 -9.62 -11.09 0.39
N ALA A 24 -8.38 -11.12 -0.10
CA ALA A 24 -7.58 -12.35 -0.19
C ALA A 24 -7.30 -12.96 1.19
N TYR A 25 -7.06 -12.13 2.21
CA TYR A 25 -6.82 -12.57 3.58
C TYR A 25 -8.08 -13.05 4.30
N THR A 26 -9.21 -12.38 4.10
CA THR A 26 -10.48 -12.71 4.76
C THR A 26 -11.23 -13.85 4.10
N ARG A 27 -10.94 -14.18 2.83
CA ARG A 27 -11.49 -15.37 2.17
C ARG A 27 -11.19 -16.63 3.00
N GLY A 28 -12.25 -17.24 3.50
CA GLY A 28 -12.24 -18.56 4.11
C GLY A 28 -12.49 -19.63 3.06
N ILE A 29 -12.15 -20.87 3.39
CA ILE A 29 -12.54 -22.06 2.64
C ILE A 29 -13.36 -22.90 3.60
N GLU A 30 -14.59 -23.24 3.23
CA GLU A 30 -15.39 -24.22 3.96
C GLU A 30 -15.02 -25.61 3.47
N THR A 31 -14.16 -26.29 4.21
CA THR A 31 -13.67 -27.63 3.88
C THR A 31 -13.48 -28.47 5.12
N SER A 32 -13.80 -29.76 5.02
CA SER A 32 -13.52 -30.77 6.04
C SER A 32 -12.10 -31.35 5.92
N ASN A 33 -11.39 -31.06 4.82
CA ASN A 33 -10.07 -31.60 4.54
C ASN A 33 -8.99 -30.83 5.33
N ILE A 34 -8.21 -31.56 6.13
CA ILE A 34 -7.13 -30.99 6.96
C ILE A 34 -6.02 -30.39 6.09
N ALA A 35 -5.69 -31.02 4.96
CA ALA A 35 -4.63 -30.53 4.07
C ALA A 35 -4.96 -29.13 3.51
N GLU A 36 -6.22 -28.89 3.15
CA GLU A 36 -6.68 -27.60 2.64
C GLU A 36 -6.68 -26.52 3.73
N LYS A 37 -7.04 -26.87 4.98
CA LYS A 37 -6.95 -25.94 6.12
C LYS A 37 -5.52 -25.50 6.40
N ILE A 38 -4.57 -26.43 6.36
CA ILE A 38 -3.14 -26.14 6.55
C ILE A 38 -2.62 -25.28 5.38
N GLY A 39 -2.97 -25.62 4.14
CA GLY A 39 -2.62 -24.82 2.97
C GLY A 39 -3.13 -23.38 3.06
N LEU A 40 -4.38 -23.19 3.50
CA LEU A 40 -4.96 -21.87 3.74
C LEU A 40 -4.20 -21.10 4.83
N ALA A 41 -3.87 -21.74 5.94
CA ALA A 41 -3.14 -21.11 7.04
C ALA A 41 -1.75 -20.62 6.61
N ILE A 42 -1.01 -21.45 5.87
CA ILE A 42 0.30 -21.10 5.31
C ILE A 42 0.16 -19.94 4.33
N GLY A 43 -0.81 -20.01 3.41
CA GLY A 43 -1.10 -18.93 2.46
C GLY A 43 -1.38 -17.61 3.16
N LYS A 44 -2.23 -17.61 4.20
CA LYS A 44 -2.54 -16.42 5.00
C LYS A 44 -1.30 -15.88 5.73
N ALA A 45 -0.46 -16.76 6.28
CA ALA A 45 0.76 -16.35 6.97
C ALA A 45 1.75 -15.63 6.03
N ILE A 46 1.85 -16.06 4.77
CA ILE A 46 2.71 -15.42 3.75
C ILE A 46 2.14 -14.06 3.31
N VAL A 47 0.81 -13.96 3.15
CA VAL A 47 0.14 -12.72 2.69
C VAL A 47 0.11 -11.65 3.78
N LEU A 48 0.01 -12.04 5.05
CA LEU A 48 -0.14 -11.13 6.20
C LEU A 48 0.91 -10.01 6.29
N PRO A 49 2.23 -10.25 6.19
CA PRO A 49 3.22 -9.17 6.27
C PRO A 49 3.08 -8.16 5.12
N SER A 50 2.75 -8.63 3.91
CA SER A 50 2.46 -7.78 2.76
C SER A 50 1.19 -6.93 2.97
N LEU A 51 0.14 -7.53 3.53
CA LEU A 51 -1.10 -6.84 3.89
C LEU A 51 -0.85 -5.71 4.89
N ILE A 52 -0.11 -5.98 5.97
CA ILE A 52 0.22 -4.98 7.00
C ILE A 52 1.00 -3.82 6.37
N SER A 53 2.03 -4.13 5.58
CA SER A 53 2.86 -3.11 4.94
C SER A 53 2.05 -2.23 3.98
N THR A 54 1.23 -2.84 3.11
CA THR A 54 0.39 -2.11 2.15
C THR A 54 -0.70 -1.29 2.86
N SER A 55 -1.25 -1.80 3.96
CA SER A 55 -2.24 -1.07 4.76
C SER A 55 -1.66 0.18 5.40
N ILE A 56 -0.45 0.07 5.98
CA ILE A 56 0.28 1.22 6.53
C ILE A 56 0.63 2.19 5.40
N ALA A 57 1.08 1.70 4.23
CA ALA A 57 1.35 2.53 3.06
C ALA A 57 0.13 3.36 2.67
N ALA A 58 -1.05 2.74 2.58
CA ALA A 58 -2.29 3.40 2.24
C ALA A 58 -2.70 4.45 3.27
N LEU A 59 -2.61 4.14 4.57
CA LEU A 59 -2.91 5.11 5.63
C LEU A 59 -1.97 6.31 5.59
N LEU A 60 -0.67 6.09 5.46
CA LEU A 60 0.32 7.16 5.37
C LEU A 60 0.18 7.98 4.09
N ASN A 61 -0.24 7.36 2.99
CA ASN A 61 -0.57 8.04 1.74
C ASN A 61 -1.76 8.99 1.93
N VAL A 62 -2.85 8.52 2.55
CA VAL A 62 -4.02 9.35 2.88
C VAL A 62 -3.60 10.54 3.75
N ILE A 63 -2.88 10.28 4.84
CA ILE A 63 -2.43 11.33 5.76
C ILE A 63 -1.47 12.30 5.06
N GLY A 64 -0.50 11.80 4.30
CA GLY A 64 0.46 12.59 3.54
C GLY A 64 -0.20 13.48 2.48
N TYR A 65 -1.26 12.99 1.84
CA TYR A 65 -2.05 13.78 0.90
C TYR A 65 -2.79 14.95 1.57
N PHE A 66 -3.42 14.71 2.73
CA PHE A 66 -4.16 15.76 3.45
C PHE A 66 -3.25 16.79 4.13
N THR A 67 -2.12 16.34 4.67
CA THR A 67 -1.15 17.20 5.37
C THR A 67 -0.16 17.88 4.43
N VAL A 68 -0.13 17.47 3.15
CA VAL A 68 0.89 17.85 2.16
C VAL A 68 2.32 17.65 2.70
N ASN A 69 2.49 16.69 3.61
CA ASN A 69 3.76 16.45 4.25
C ASN A 69 4.63 15.55 3.37
N ARG A 70 5.77 16.10 2.95
CA ARG A 70 6.72 15.45 2.05
C ARG A 70 7.31 14.17 2.66
N THR A 71 7.62 14.17 3.95
CA THR A 71 8.22 13.01 4.64
C THR A 71 7.23 11.85 4.74
N LEU A 72 5.98 12.12 5.12
CA LEU A 72 4.92 11.11 5.20
C LEU A 72 4.65 10.46 3.83
N THR A 73 4.67 11.27 2.77
CA THR A 73 4.48 10.77 1.40
C THR A 73 5.63 9.84 0.99
N LEU A 74 6.88 10.17 1.34
CA LEU A 74 8.03 9.31 1.08
C LEU A 74 7.97 7.99 1.87
N ILE A 75 7.63 8.05 3.16
CA ILE A 75 7.49 6.84 3.99
C ILE A 75 6.40 5.93 3.41
N SER A 76 5.27 6.50 2.96
CA SER A 76 4.21 5.73 2.30
C SER A 76 4.71 5.03 1.04
N ALA A 77 5.51 5.70 0.21
CA ALA A 77 6.10 5.14 -1.00
C ALA A 77 7.00 3.95 -0.68
N ILE A 78 7.86 4.08 0.34
CA ILE A 78 8.74 3.00 0.82
C ILE A 78 7.94 1.80 1.33
N PHE A 79 6.84 2.03 2.06
CA PHE A 79 5.97 0.94 2.51
C PHE A 79 5.28 0.22 1.34
N TYR A 80 4.92 0.91 0.25
CA TYR A 80 4.47 0.23 -0.97
C TYR A 80 5.57 -0.66 -1.57
N VAL A 81 6.84 -0.24 -1.54
CA VAL A 81 7.97 -1.08 -1.96
C VAL A 81 8.10 -2.32 -1.08
N LEU A 82 8.01 -2.16 0.25
CA LEU A 82 8.09 -3.28 1.18
C LEU A 82 6.96 -4.28 0.95
N GLY A 83 5.72 -3.80 0.80
CA GLY A 83 4.57 -4.65 0.46
C GLY A 83 4.77 -5.43 -0.84
N LEU A 84 5.41 -4.81 -1.83
CA LEU A 84 5.77 -5.43 -3.11
C LEU A 84 6.88 -6.49 -2.97
N ILE A 85 7.94 -6.20 -2.21
CA ILE A 85 9.04 -7.16 -1.98
C ILE A 85 8.52 -8.40 -1.24
N LEU A 86 7.66 -8.20 -0.25
CA LEU A 86 7.07 -9.30 0.53
C LEU A 86 6.13 -10.15 -0.31
N MET A 87 5.44 -9.56 -1.29
CA MET A 87 4.55 -10.31 -2.18
C MET A 87 4.52 -9.71 -3.59
N PRO A 88 5.50 -10.06 -4.45
CA PRO A 88 5.62 -9.49 -5.80
C PRO A 88 4.43 -9.78 -6.71
N LEU A 89 3.69 -10.86 -6.42
CA LEU A 89 2.53 -11.31 -7.18
C LEU A 89 1.41 -10.24 -7.26
N TRP A 90 1.27 -9.36 -6.26
CA TRP A 90 0.31 -8.25 -6.28
C TRP A 90 0.84 -6.98 -6.96
N GLY A 91 1.97 -7.07 -7.66
CA GLY A 91 2.65 -5.92 -8.24
C GLY A 91 1.86 -5.16 -9.31
N PHE A 92 0.84 -5.76 -9.91
CA PHE A 92 -0.01 -5.07 -10.87
C PHE A 92 -0.77 -3.87 -10.27
N VAL A 93 -1.06 -3.86 -8.96
CA VAL A 93 -1.61 -2.67 -8.25
C VAL A 93 -0.55 -1.97 -7.41
N GLY A 94 0.39 -2.73 -6.83
CA GLY A 94 1.47 -2.19 -6.00
C GLY A 94 2.43 -1.28 -6.77
N ILE A 95 2.84 -1.67 -7.99
CA ILE A 95 3.82 -0.93 -8.81
C ILE A 95 3.26 0.43 -9.24
N PRO A 96 2.04 0.54 -9.81
CA PRO A 96 1.47 1.84 -10.15
C PRO A 96 1.32 2.75 -8.92
N SER A 97 0.85 2.20 -7.80
CA SER A 97 0.68 2.95 -6.54
C SER A 97 2.02 3.51 -6.05
N MET A 98 3.06 2.68 -6.03
CA MET A 98 4.42 3.06 -5.68
C MET A 98 4.96 4.19 -6.57
N ILE A 99 4.87 4.04 -7.90
CA ILE A 99 5.38 5.03 -8.86
C ILE A 99 4.66 6.37 -8.66
N LEU A 100 3.33 6.34 -8.58
CA LEU A 100 2.54 7.56 -8.36
C LEU A 100 2.89 8.24 -7.03
N GLN A 101 3.21 7.47 -5.99
CA GLN A 101 3.65 8.01 -4.71
C GLN A 101 5.01 8.71 -4.79
N PHE A 102 5.97 8.11 -5.50
CA PHE A 102 7.27 8.74 -5.75
C PHE A 102 7.14 10.01 -6.58
N VAL A 103 6.27 10.00 -7.61
CA VAL A 103 6.00 11.19 -8.43
C VAL A 103 5.27 12.26 -7.61
N ALA A 104 4.34 11.89 -6.74
CA ALA A 104 3.67 12.81 -5.83
C ALA A 104 4.67 13.48 -4.88
N PHE A 105 5.61 12.73 -4.31
CA PHE A 105 6.71 13.24 -3.50
C PHE A 105 7.63 14.18 -4.28
N ALA A 106 7.99 13.84 -5.53
CA ALA A 106 8.85 14.67 -6.36
C ALA A 106 8.20 16.02 -6.73
N ASN A 107 6.87 16.05 -6.86
CA ASN A 107 6.10 17.27 -7.12
C ASN A 107 5.82 18.12 -5.86
N MET A 108 6.10 17.61 -4.65
CA MET A 108 6.00 18.41 -3.44
C MET A 108 7.20 19.35 -3.36
N LYS A 109 6.93 20.65 -3.17
CA LYS A 109 7.99 21.63 -2.93
C LYS A 109 8.80 21.18 -1.71
N LYS A 110 10.12 21.28 -1.80
CA LYS A 110 11.00 21.06 -0.66
C LYS A 110 10.64 22.15 0.35
N ASP A 111 10.11 21.77 1.51
CA ASP A 111 10.03 22.70 2.63
C ASP A 111 11.45 23.19 2.87
N GLU A 112 11.68 24.44 2.50
CA GLU A 112 12.90 25.16 2.82
C GLU A 112 12.94 25.19 4.34
N PRO A 113 14.02 24.72 4.99
CA PRO A 113 14.13 24.83 6.43
C PRO A 113 14.00 26.32 6.77
N GLN A 114 12.92 26.69 7.44
CA GLN A 114 12.85 28.01 8.06
C GLN A 114 13.89 27.98 9.17
N VAL A 115 15.03 28.61 8.86
CA VAL A 115 16.18 28.83 9.75
C VAL A 115 15.71 29.50 11.03
#